data_AF-I0YRE2-F1
#
_entry.id   AF-I0YRE2-F1
#
_cell.length_a   1.000
_cell.length_b   1.000
_cell.length_c   1.000
_cell.angle_alpha   90.00
_cell.angle_beta   90.00
_cell.angle_gamma   90.00
#
_symmetry.space_group_name_H-M   'P 1'
#
loop_
_entity.id
_entity.type
_entity.pdbx_description
1 polymer ?
#
loop_
_entity_poly.entity_id
_entity_poly.type
_entity_poly.pdbx_seq_one_letter_code
_entity_poly.pdbx_strand_id
1 'polypeptide(L)'
;MQTGFTKAGASPQYDYGLRRVALRSSWFPNTRSALEELLQKRGVVVRFIIGHTKIAADEKALAAEEREYGGFLRLPIQEGYTSLPSKTVSFLKAVTRLYAAEYIVKQICADYIGCMKNGDVYSDPRMRWFERQWQLLGKTYFTHAWGTFYVLSSAIATQISSLPDGLLRFFGNEDVTIGVWMLAFNVTHFDDRRLCETSCSASSIGVYDMPQCAGLCDPLSSLPALHSSAACKKNGQATLPMLRPYFTFVP
;
A
#
# COMPACT_ATOMS: atom_id res chain seq x y z
N MET A 1 -3.74 3.27 3.04
CA MET A 1 -3.70 1.82 3.31
C MET A 1 -4.65 1.08 2.40
N GLN A 2 -4.16 0.16 1.57
CA GLN A 2 -5.02 -0.66 0.71
C GLN A 2 -5.74 -1.74 1.53
N THR A 3 -7.03 -1.92 1.29
CA THR A 3 -7.87 -2.95 1.93
C THR A 3 -8.81 -3.55 0.86
N GLY A 4 -9.86 -4.26 1.24
CA GLY A 4 -10.80 -4.89 0.32
C GLY A 4 -11.93 -5.62 1.05
N PHE A 5 -12.52 -6.59 0.35
CA PHE A 5 -13.55 -7.50 0.88
C PHE A 5 -13.00 -8.92 0.98
N THR A 6 -13.30 -9.58 2.09
CA THR A 6 -12.80 -10.92 2.40
C THR A 6 -13.59 -11.97 1.60
N LYS A 7 -12.89 -12.84 0.87
CA LYS A 7 -13.55 -13.98 0.21
C LYS A 7 -13.99 -15.01 1.26
N ALA A 8 -15.16 -15.61 1.08
CA ALA A 8 -15.60 -16.73 1.90
C ALA A 8 -14.53 -17.85 1.90
N GLY A 9 -14.20 -18.37 3.09
CA GLY A 9 -13.14 -19.38 3.27
C GLY A 9 -11.70 -18.86 3.15
N ALA A 10 -11.47 -17.55 3.06
CA ALA A 10 -10.12 -16.99 3.12
C ALA A 10 -9.50 -17.21 4.51
N SER A 11 -8.22 -17.62 4.52
CA SER A 11 -7.42 -17.74 5.75
C SER A 11 -7.28 -16.38 6.46
N PRO A 12 -7.13 -16.33 7.80
CA PRO A 12 -7.15 -15.07 8.56
C PRO A 12 -6.17 -13.99 8.08
N GLN A 13 -4.99 -14.37 7.58
CA GLN A 13 -4.03 -13.41 7.03
C GLN A 13 -4.51 -12.72 5.74
N TYR A 14 -5.58 -13.18 5.11
CA TYR A 14 -6.23 -12.57 3.94
C TYR A 14 -7.57 -11.91 4.27
N ASP A 15 -8.00 -11.88 5.54
CA ASP A 15 -9.20 -11.16 5.95
C ASP A 15 -8.92 -9.65 6.03
N TYR A 16 -9.57 -8.90 5.15
CA TYR A 16 -9.42 -7.45 5.07
C TYR A 16 -10.12 -6.71 6.22
N GLY A 17 -11.17 -7.27 6.82
CA GLY A 17 -11.82 -6.72 8.01
C GLY A 17 -10.92 -6.85 9.23
N LEU A 18 -10.42 -8.06 9.51
CA LEU A 18 -9.48 -8.30 10.61
C LEU A 18 -8.18 -7.48 10.46
N ARG A 19 -7.65 -7.35 9.24
CA ARG A 19 -6.53 -6.43 8.93
C ARG A 19 -6.85 -4.97 9.27
N ARG A 20 -8.07 -4.47 9.06
CA ARG A 20 -8.45 -3.08 9.44
C ARG A 20 -8.57 -2.93 10.95
N VAL A 21 -9.10 -3.93 11.66
CA VAL A 21 -9.12 -3.95 13.13
C VAL A 21 -7.70 -3.89 13.69
N ALA A 22 -6.79 -4.77 13.25
CA ALA A 22 -5.40 -4.81 13.69
C ALA A 22 -4.63 -3.49 13.46
N LEU A 23 -4.93 -2.80 12.36
CA LEU A 23 -4.37 -1.48 12.06
C LEU A 23 -4.95 -0.39 12.98
N ARG A 24 -6.26 -0.41 13.28
CA ARG A 24 -6.89 0.54 14.24
C ARG A 24 -6.50 0.27 15.70
N SER A 25 -6.14 -0.97 16.04
CA SER A 25 -5.61 -1.33 17.37
C SER A 25 -4.09 -1.12 17.49
N SER A 26 -3.46 -0.41 16.55
CA SER A 26 -2.02 -0.10 16.56
C SER A 26 -1.73 1.37 16.23
N TRP A 27 -1.57 1.70 14.94
CA TRP A 27 -1.11 3.03 14.50
C TRP A 27 -2.11 3.81 13.66
N PHE A 28 -3.12 3.14 13.07
CA PHE A 28 -4.14 3.81 12.27
C PHE A 28 -5.17 4.47 13.22
N PRO A 29 -5.50 5.76 13.08
CA PRO A 29 -6.42 6.43 14.00
C PRO A 29 -7.80 5.75 14.07
N ASN A 30 -8.23 5.43 15.29
CA ASN A 30 -9.46 4.66 15.56
C ASN A 30 -10.70 5.53 15.82
N THR A 31 -10.63 6.84 15.62
CA THR A 31 -11.77 7.77 15.70
C THR A 31 -11.68 8.86 14.64
N ARG A 32 -12.82 9.44 14.28
CA ARG A 32 -12.89 10.58 13.33
C ARG A 32 -12.08 11.77 13.83
N SER A 33 -12.22 12.13 15.11
CA SER A 33 -11.47 13.23 15.73
C SER A 33 -9.95 12.99 15.70
N ALA A 34 -9.47 11.75 15.84
CA ALA A 34 -8.05 11.44 15.69
C ALA A 34 -7.57 11.49 14.21
N LEU A 35 -8.43 11.20 13.23
CA LEU A 35 -8.14 11.42 11.80
C LEU A 35 -8.09 12.93 11.46
N GLU A 36 -8.93 13.74 12.09
CA GLU A 36 -8.97 15.19 11.94
C GLU A 36 -7.79 15.87 12.64
N GLU A 37 -7.44 15.43 13.86
CA GLU A 37 -6.27 15.89 14.60
C GLU A 37 -4.97 15.59 13.84
N LEU A 38 -4.84 14.40 13.24
CA LEU A 38 -3.67 14.03 12.45
C LEU A 38 -3.50 14.92 11.21
N LEU A 39 -4.61 15.32 10.57
CA LEU A 39 -4.59 16.31 9.50
C LEU A 39 -4.21 17.71 10.03
N GLN A 40 -4.89 18.21 11.07
CA GLN A 40 -4.69 19.57 11.57
C GLN A 40 -3.31 19.79 12.21
N LYS A 41 -2.80 18.83 12.99
CA LYS A 41 -1.54 18.96 13.75
C LYS A 41 -0.30 18.45 13.01
N ARG A 42 -0.45 17.63 11.96
CA ARG A 42 0.68 17.03 11.22
C ARG A 42 0.60 17.16 9.69
N GLY A 43 -0.50 17.65 9.13
CA GLY A 43 -0.73 17.69 7.68
C GLY A 43 -0.97 16.31 7.04
N VAL A 44 -1.17 15.25 7.83
CA VAL A 44 -1.18 13.87 7.34
C VAL A 44 -2.60 13.33 7.19
N VAL A 45 -2.98 12.96 5.97
CA VAL A 45 -4.22 12.23 5.68
C VAL A 45 -3.93 10.73 5.58
N VAL A 46 -4.51 9.93 6.48
CA VAL A 46 -4.51 8.46 6.38
C VAL A 46 -5.91 7.96 6.05
N ARG A 47 -6.05 7.08 5.05
CA ARG A 47 -7.32 6.46 4.65
C ARG A 47 -7.16 4.98 4.28
N PHE A 48 -8.24 4.22 4.45
CA PHE A 48 -8.44 2.88 3.92
C PHE A 48 -9.00 2.94 2.49
N ILE A 49 -8.25 2.42 1.51
CA ILE A 49 -8.54 2.57 0.09
C ILE A 49 -9.32 1.36 -0.43
N ILE A 50 -10.56 1.56 -0.86
CA ILE A 50 -11.49 0.48 -1.22
C ILE A 50 -12.53 0.90 -2.27
N GLY A 51 -12.69 0.09 -3.32
CA GLY A 51 -13.75 0.16 -4.33
C GLY A 51 -14.99 -0.64 -3.92
N HIS A 52 -15.92 -0.86 -4.84
CA HIS A 52 -17.22 -1.47 -4.55
C HIS A 52 -17.23 -3.00 -4.72
N THR A 53 -18.08 -3.71 -3.98
CA THR A 53 -18.43 -5.12 -4.21
C THR A 53 -19.88 -5.29 -4.68
N LYS A 54 -20.18 -6.39 -5.34
CA LYS A 54 -21.57 -6.78 -5.71
C LYS A 54 -22.32 -7.43 -4.55
N ILE A 55 -21.63 -7.77 -3.46
CA ILE A 55 -22.21 -8.42 -2.29
C ILE A 55 -22.82 -7.35 -1.38
N ALA A 56 -24.15 -7.22 -1.40
CA ALA A 56 -24.84 -6.16 -0.65
C ALA A 56 -24.63 -6.24 0.87
N ALA A 57 -24.36 -7.43 1.42
CA ALA A 57 -24.02 -7.60 2.84
C ALA A 57 -22.67 -6.95 3.20
N ASP A 58 -21.67 -7.11 2.35
CA ASP A 58 -20.33 -6.55 2.52
C ASP A 58 -20.33 -5.01 2.43
N GLU A 59 -21.05 -4.44 1.46
CA GLU A 59 -21.26 -2.99 1.37
C GLU A 59 -21.99 -2.45 2.59
N LYS A 60 -23.01 -3.17 3.10
CA LYS A 60 -23.73 -2.80 4.33
C LYS A 60 -22.83 -2.85 5.57
N ALA A 61 -21.94 -3.83 5.67
CA ALA A 61 -20.96 -3.94 6.75
C ALA A 61 -19.93 -2.79 6.67
N LEU A 62 -19.39 -2.51 5.48
CA LEU A 62 -18.47 -1.39 5.24
C LEU A 62 -19.12 -0.03 5.56
N ALA A 63 -20.40 0.14 5.23
CA ALA A 63 -21.18 1.34 5.56
C ALA A 63 -21.55 1.45 7.05
N ALA A 64 -21.49 0.37 7.84
CA ALA A 64 -21.50 0.46 9.30
C ALA A 64 -20.13 0.92 9.81
N GLU A 65 -19.04 0.31 9.33
CA GLU A 65 -17.67 0.63 9.72
C GLU A 65 -17.28 2.10 9.41
N GLU A 66 -17.68 2.65 8.26
CA GLU A 66 -17.48 4.07 7.93
C GLU A 66 -18.33 5.01 8.80
N ARG A 67 -19.52 4.59 9.26
CA ARG A 67 -20.32 5.41 10.20
C ARG A 67 -19.72 5.47 11.60
N GLU A 68 -19.14 4.37 12.05
CA GLU A 68 -18.51 4.22 13.37
C GLU A 68 -17.12 4.90 13.42
N TYR A 69 -16.19 4.45 12.59
CA TYR A 69 -14.78 4.90 12.61
C TYR A 69 -14.50 6.06 11.65
N GLY A 70 -15.23 6.10 10.54
CA GLY A 70 -14.79 6.82 9.35
C GLY A 70 -13.50 6.26 8.74
N GLY A 71 -12.89 7.06 7.87
CA GLY A 71 -11.53 6.86 7.41
C GLY A 71 -11.38 6.03 6.12
N PHE A 72 -12.45 5.68 5.43
CA PHE A 72 -12.35 5.14 4.07
C PHE A 72 -12.16 6.23 3.02
N LEU A 73 -11.50 5.86 1.92
CA LEU A 73 -11.60 6.55 0.63
C LEU A 73 -12.25 5.57 -0.35
N ARG A 74 -13.52 5.83 -0.67
CA ARG A 74 -14.28 5.03 -1.65
C ARG A 74 -13.82 5.37 -3.06
N LEU A 75 -13.52 4.35 -3.86
CA LEU A 75 -13.11 4.51 -5.26
C LEU A 75 -14.21 4.03 -6.21
N PRO A 76 -14.50 4.74 -7.32
CA PRO A 76 -15.57 4.41 -8.27
C PRO A 76 -15.19 3.25 -9.21
N ILE A 77 -14.74 2.13 -8.65
CA ILE A 77 -14.35 0.91 -9.36
C ILE A 77 -14.91 -0.34 -8.68
N GLN A 78 -15.02 -1.44 -9.40
CA GLN A 78 -15.31 -2.76 -8.82
C GLN A 78 -14.03 -3.36 -8.21
N GLU A 79 -14.09 -3.76 -6.93
CA GLU A 79 -13.08 -4.60 -6.30
C GLU A 79 -12.99 -5.96 -7.00
N GLY A 80 -11.76 -6.35 -7.31
CA GLY A 80 -11.44 -7.56 -8.04
C GLY A 80 -9.93 -7.73 -8.07
N TYR A 81 -9.46 -8.98 -8.17
CA TYR A 81 -8.02 -9.23 -8.14
C TYR A 81 -7.33 -8.73 -9.42
N THR A 82 -8.01 -8.81 -10.57
CA THR A 82 -7.56 -8.25 -11.85
C THR A 82 -7.73 -6.74 -11.98
N SER A 83 -8.43 -6.08 -11.05
CA SER A 83 -8.58 -4.61 -11.01
C SER A 83 -7.65 -3.94 -9.99
N LEU A 84 -6.68 -4.66 -9.42
CA LEU A 84 -5.70 -4.08 -8.49
C LEU A 84 -4.88 -2.92 -9.11
N PRO A 85 -4.37 -2.99 -10.36
CA PRO A 85 -3.73 -1.82 -10.96
C PRO A 85 -4.73 -0.68 -11.26
N SER A 86 -5.95 -1.01 -11.70
CA SER A 86 -7.04 -0.03 -11.88
C SER A 86 -7.37 0.70 -10.58
N LYS A 87 -7.26 0.00 -9.44
CA LYS A 87 -7.42 0.56 -8.10
C LYS A 87 -6.33 1.55 -7.75
N THR A 88 -5.08 1.29 -8.12
CA THR A 88 -3.99 2.26 -7.93
C THR A 88 -4.18 3.49 -8.82
N VAL A 89 -4.53 3.35 -10.10
CA VAL A 89 -4.85 4.51 -10.96
C VAL A 89 -6.04 5.30 -10.41
N SER A 90 -7.12 4.62 -10.01
CA SER A 90 -8.30 5.26 -9.42
C SER A 90 -8.00 5.95 -8.09
N PHE A 91 -7.14 5.37 -7.25
CA PHE A 91 -6.60 5.99 -6.03
C PHE A 91 -5.86 7.29 -6.36
N LEU A 92 -4.89 7.24 -7.28
CA LEU A 92 -4.11 8.41 -7.69
C LEU A 92 -5.03 9.50 -8.25
N LYS A 93 -5.92 9.15 -9.19
CA LYS A 93 -6.96 10.06 -9.76
C LYS A 93 -7.91 10.65 -8.71
N ALA A 94 -8.12 9.98 -7.58
CA ALA A 94 -8.94 10.51 -6.48
C ALA A 94 -8.14 11.45 -5.58
N VAL A 95 -6.95 11.06 -5.11
CA VAL A 95 -6.19 11.89 -4.15
C VAL A 95 -5.64 13.17 -4.76
N THR A 96 -5.22 13.17 -6.04
CA THR A 96 -4.75 14.40 -6.73
C THR A 96 -5.86 15.43 -6.95
N ARG A 97 -7.13 15.01 -6.87
CA ARG A 97 -8.31 15.90 -6.94
C ARG A 97 -8.81 16.35 -5.57
N LEU A 98 -8.60 15.54 -4.53
CA LEU A 98 -9.12 15.80 -3.18
C LEU A 98 -8.12 16.55 -2.28
N TYR A 99 -6.82 16.46 -2.56
CA TYR A 99 -5.77 17.00 -1.70
C TYR A 99 -4.65 17.64 -2.53
N ALA A 100 -4.31 18.90 -2.22
CA ALA A 100 -3.09 19.55 -2.69
C ALA A 100 -1.87 19.05 -1.88
N ALA A 101 -1.59 17.75 -1.98
CA ALA A 101 -0.59 17.07 -1.16
C ALA A 101 0.81 17.11 -1.81
N GLU A 102 1.80 17.60 -1.07
CA GLU A 102 3.21 17.61 -1.48
C GLU A 102 3.75 16.21 -1.78
N TYR A 103 3.26 15.18 -1.08
CA TYR A 103 3.64 13.77 -1.26
C TYR A 103 2.43 12.83 -1.22
N ILE A 104 2.29 11.97 -2.22
CA ILE A 104 1.21 10.97 -2.30
C ILE A 104 1.73 9.64 -1.75
N VAL A 105 1.47 9.44 -0.46
CA VAL A 105 2.33 8.64 0.42
C VAL A 105 1.99 7.14 0.43
N LYS A 106 3.04 6.31 0.31
CA LYS A 106 3.03 4.87 0.61
C LYS A 106 4.41 4.30 0.99
N GLN A 107 5.31 4.92 1.77
CA GLN A 107 5.44 6.19 2.51
C GLN A 107 6.99 6.35 2.75
N ILE A 108 7.81 7.40 2.49
CA ILE A 108 7.78 8.83 2.12
C ILE A 108 9.03 9.14 1.23
N CYS A 109 8.95 10.08 0.27
CA CYS A 109 10.05 10.78 -0.45
C CYS A 109 11.22 10.03 -1.13
N ALA A 110 10.95 9.38 -2.27
CA ALA A 110 11.65 9.65 -3.54
C ALA A 110 10.70 9.29 -4.70
N ASP A 111 11.16 9.32 -5.95
CA ASP A 111 10.31 9.06 -7.13
C ASP A 111 9.66 7.67 -7.10
N TYR A 112 10.44 6.64 -6.74
CA TYR A 112 9.95 5.31 -6.37
C TYR A 112 10.86 4.69 -5.28
N ILE A 113 10.45 4.77 -4.02
CA ILE A 113 11.09 4.03 -2.91
C ILE A 113 10.30 2.76 -2.64
N GLY A 114 11.00 1.66 -2.37
CA GLY A 114 10.39 0.49 -1.74
C GLY A 114 11.46 -0.48 -1.25
N CYS A 115 11.03 -1.60 -0.68
CA CYS A 115 11.92 -2.75 -0.62
C CYS A 115 11.98 -3.39 -2.00
N MET A 116 13.11 -3.23 -2.69
CA MET A 116 13.25 -3.62 -4.09
C MET A 116 13.54 -5.11 -4.25
N LYS A 117 12.93 -5.72 -5.26
CA LYS A 117 13.07 -7.13 -5.62
C LYS A 117 13.12 -7.30 -7.14
N ASN A 118 13.63 -8.43 -7.58
CA ASN A 118 13.26 -9.06 -8.84
C ASN A 118 12.78 -10.49 -8.53
N GLY A 119 12.43 -11.26 -9.56
CA GLY A 119 11.92 -12.62 -9.41
C GLY A 119 11.34 -13.14 -10.72
N ASP A 120 11.08 -14.44 -10.80
CA ASP A 120 10.64 -15.08 -12.04
C ASP A 120 9.25 -14.61 -12.50
N VAL A 121 9.07 -14.53 -13.82
CA VAL A 121 7.79 -14.17 -14.44
C VAL A 121 6.82 -15.33 -14.28
N TYR A 122 5.62 -15.05 -13.74
CA TYR A 122 4.58 -16.04 -13.51
C TYR A 122 3.97 -16.53 -14.84
N SER A 123 4.61 -17.52 -15.47
CA SER A 123 4.28 -18.07 -16.79
C SER A 123 3.36 -19.30 -16.76
N ASP A 124 3.06 -19.86 -15.58
CA ASP A 124 2.14 -20.98 -15.40
C ASP A 124 0.69 -20.47 -15.19
N PRO A 125 -0.29 -20.85 -16.05
CA PRO A 125 -1.71 -20.47 -15.90
C PRO A 125 -2.36 -20.84 -14.56
N ARG A 126 -1.77 -21.75 -13.80
CA ARG A 126 -2.26 -22.18 -12.47
C ARG A 126 -1.83 -21.25 -11.34
N MET A 127 -0.85 -20.38 -11.57
CA MET A 127 -0.34 -19.46 -10.54
C MET A 127 -1.21 -18.21 -10.43
N ARG A 128 -1.40 -17.75 -9.18
CA ARG A 128 -2.26 -16.60 -8.83
C ARG A 128 -1.96 -15.33 -9.65
N TRP A 129 -0.69 -15.06 -9.92
CA TRP A 129 -0.19 -13.88 -10.61
C TRP A 129 0.07 -14.10 -12.11
N PHE A 130 -0.51 -15.14 -12.73
CA PHE A 130 -0.22 -15.53 -14.12
C PHE A 130 -0.28 -14.38 -15.12
N GLU A 131 0.84 -14.14 -15.80
CA GLU A 131 0.96 -13.14 -16.86
C GLU A 131 0.55 -13.74 -18.20
N ARG A 132 -0.69 -13.45 -18.64
CA ARG A 132 -1.26 -13.95 -19.90
C ARG A 132 -0.40 -13.70 -21.16
N GLN A 133 0.48 -12.70 -21.11
CA GLN A 133 1.45 -12.39 -22.18
C GLN A 133 2.90 -12.42 -21.67
N TRP A 134 3.25 -13.39 -20.82
CA TRP A 134 4.60 -13.54 -20.28
C TRP A 134 5.70 -13.62 -21.34
N GLN A 135 5.37 -14.04 -22.58
CA GLN A 135 6.31 -14.09 -23.70
C GLN A 135 6.77 -12.70 -24.19
N LEU A 136 6.11 -11.62 -23.75
CA LEU A 136 6.56 -10.24 -23.95
C LEU A 136 7.57 -9.78 -22.87
N LEU A 137 7.92 -10.66 -21.93
CA LEU A 137 8.89 -10.44 -20.86
C LEU A 137 10.05 -11.43 -20.98
N GLY A 138 11.13 -11.18 -20.24
CA GLY A 138 12.17 -12.18 -19.99
C GLY A 138 11.71 -13.27 -19.02
N LYS A 139 12.64 -14.16 -18.61
CA LYS A 139 12.37 -15.15 -17.56
C LYS A 139 12.10 -14.53 -16.18
N THR A 140 12.63 -13.33 -15.95
CA THR A 140 12.66 -12.63 -14.66
C THR A 140 12.14 -11.21 -14.87
N TYR A 141 11.32 -10.71 -13.94
CA TYR A 141 10.90 -9.30 -13.93
C TYR A 141 12.09 -8.36 -13.71
N PHE A 142 11.97 -7.13 -14.23
CA PHE A 142 12.81 -6.01 -13.82
C PHE A 142 12.68 -5.72 -12.32
N THR A 143 13.63 -4.96 -11.76
CA THR A 143 13.62 -4.58 -10.34
C THR A 143 12.44 -3.66 -10.02
N HIS A 144 11.65 -4.01 -9.01
CA HIS A 144 10.46 -3.26 -8.57
C HIS A 144 10.21 -3.45 -7.07
N ALA A 145 9.33 -2.65 -6.45
CA ALA A 145 9.05 -2.72 -5.02
C ALA A 145 8.07 -3.85 -4.64
N TRP A 146 8.14 -4.34 -3.40
CA TRP A 146 7.07 -5.18 -2.81
C TRP A 146 5.75 -4.41 -2.65
N GLY A 147 4.64 -4.98 -3.15
CA GLY A 147 3.34 -4.31 -3.24
C GLY A 147 2.70 -3.87 -1.92
N THR A 148 3.17 -4.39 -0.79
CA THR A 148 2.76 -3.92 0.54
C THR A 148 3.07 -2.43 0.74
N PHE A 149 4.19 -1.91 0.19
CA PHE A 149 4.72 -0.58 0.51
C PHE A 149 5.73 -0.09 -0.56
N TYR A 150 5.49 1.06 -1.23
CA TYR A 150 6.24 1.43 -2.45
C TYR A 150 6.30 2.93 -2.90
N VAL A 151 6.18 3.90 -1.99
CA VAL A 151 6.17 5.38 -2.22
C VAL A 151 6.33 5.92 -3.66
N LEU A 152 5.41 6.80 -4.09
CA LEU A 152 5.52 7.60 -5.31
C LEU A 152 5.64 9.10 -5.00
N SER A 153 6.34 9.86 -5.85
CA SER A 153 6.31 11.33 -5.78
C SER A 153 4.96 11.89 -6.26
N SER A 154 4.56 13.07 -5.77
CA SER A 154 3.31 13.74 -6.15
C SER A 154 3.27 14.11 -7.65
N ALA A 155 4.43 14.46 -8.22
CA ALA A 155 4.59 14.71 -9.65
C ALA A 155 4.24 13.47 -10.50
N ILE A 156 4.87 12.32 -10.21
CA ILE A 156 4.64 11.06 -10.93
C ILE A 156 3.21 10.54 -10.70
N ALA A 157 2.70 10.64 -9.47
CA ALA A 157 1.31 10.33 -9.15
C ALA A 157 0.32 11.17 -9.98
N THR A 158 0.60 12.47 -10.13
CA THR A 158 -0.22 13.40 -10.94
C THR A 158 -0.13 13.06 -12.42
N GLN A 159 1.07 12.81 -12.94
CA GLN A 159 1.31 12.45 -14.34
C GLN A 159 0.62 11.12 -14.73
N ILE A 160 0.69 10.09 -13.89
CA ILE A 160 -0.07 8.84 -14.07
C ILE A 160 -1.58 9.12 -14.05
N SER A 161 -2.04 9.99 -13.14
CA SER A 161 -3.46 10.30 -13.01
C SER A 161 -4.03 11.14 -14.16
N SER A 162 -3.20 11.87 -14.92
CA SER A 162 -3.63 12.68 -16.06
C SER A 162 -3.64 11.92 -17.40
N LEU A 163 -3.00 10.76 -17.49
CA LEU A 163 -2.99 9.97 -18.72
C LEU A 163 -4.38 9.39 -19.08
N PRO A 164 -4.70 9.26 -20.38
CA PRO A 164 -5.83 8.49 -20.87
C PRO A 164 -5.77 7.03 -20.40
N ASP A 165 -6.93 6.47 -20.05
CA ASP A 165 -7.01 5.06 -19.65
C ASP A 165 -6.66 4.14 -20.84
N GLY A 166 -5.87 3.10 -20.57
CA GLY A 166 -5.34 2.18 -21.60
C GLY A 166 -4.00 2.57 -22.22
N LEU A 167 -3.49 3.80 -21.98
CA LEU A 167 -2.16 4.21 -22.46
C LEU A 167 -1.01 3.51 -21.71
N LEU A 168 -1.22 3.18 -20.44
CA LEU A 168 -0.26 2.43 -19.62
C LEU A 168 -0.60 0.93 -19.62
N ARG A 169 0.43 0.08 -19.82
CA ARG A 169 0.28 -1.38 -19.80
C ARG A 169 0.08 -1.91 -18.38
N PHE A 170 -0.94 -2.75 -18.19
CA PHE A 170 -1.23 -3.43 -16.93
C PHE A 170 -0.70 -4.87 -16.96
N PHE A 171 -0.30 -5.40 -15.80
CA PHE A 171 0.16 -6.78 -15.60
C PHE A 171 -0.71 -7.49 -14.55
N GLY A 172 -0.62 -8.82 -14.49
CA GLY A 172 -1.34 -9.67 -13.52
C GLY A 172 -0.90 -9.42 -12.07
N ASN A 173 0.32 -8.93 -11.86
CA ASN A 173 0.81 -8.45 -10.59
C ASN A 173 0.80 -6.90 -10.48
N GLU A 174 0.33 -6.37 -9.36
CA GLU A 174 0.25 -4.91 -9.11
C GLU A 174 1.63 -4.32 -8.85
N ASP A 175 2.46 -5.00 -8.05
CA ASP A 175 3.87 -4.71 -7.80
C ASP A 175 4.64 -4.42 -9.11
N VAL A 176 4.50 -5.34 -10.06
CA VAL A 176 5.12 -5.30 -11.40
C VAL A 176 4.52 -4.18 -12.23
N THR A 177 3.20 -4.00 -12.17
CA THR A 177 2.49 -2.97 -12.94
C THR A 177 2.95 -1.56 -12.55
N ILE A 178 3.22 -1.30 -11.26
CA ILE A 178 3.77 -0.01 -10.85
C ILE A 178 5.22 0.13 -11.29
N GLY A 179 6.06 -0.89 -11.09
CA GLY A 179 7.48 -0.84 -11.50
C GLY A 179 7.67 -0.59 -13.01
N VAL A 180 6.87 -1.19 -13.89
CA VAL A 180 6.96 -0.92 -15.34
C VAL A 180 6.56 0.51 -15.69
N TRP A 181 5.62 1.13 -14.96
CA TRP A 181 5.31 2.54 -15.16
C TRP A 181 6.46 3.42 -14.68
N MET A 182 7.11 3.09 -13.57
CA MET A 182 8.30 3.82 -13.11
C MET A 182 9.42 3.78 -14.17
N LEU A 183 9.66 2.63 -14.79
CA LEU A 183 10.57 2.54 -15.93
C LEU A 183 10.11 3.41 -17.12
N ALA A 184 8.82 3.41 -17.45
CA ALA A 184 8.26 4.22 -18.55
C ALA A 184 8.30 5.74 -18.29
N PHE A 185 8.24 6.18 -17.03
CA PHE A 185 8.38 7.59 -16.62
C PHE A 185 9.83 7.99 -16.31
N ASN A 186 10.82 7.13 -16.58
CA ASN A 186 12.24 7.37 -16.28
C ASN A 186 12.50 7.71 -14.80
N VAL A 187 11.82 7.00 -13.90
CA VAL A 187 11.82 7.24 -12.45
C VAL A 187 13.02 6.60 -11.76
N THR A 188 13.68 7.37 -10.90
CA THR A 188 14.77 6.89 -10.04
C THR A 188 14.25 5.89 -9.00
N HIS A 189 14.76 4.66 -9.04
CA HIS A 189 14.40 3.59 -8.10
C HIS A 189 15.32 3.63 -6.87
N PHE A 190 14.75 3.60 -5.67
CA PHE A 190 15.46 3.60 -4.40
C PHE A 190 15.07 2.39 -3.53
N ASP A 191 16.08 1.64 -3.07
CA ASP A 191 15.89 0.47 -2.22
C ASP A 191 16.06 0.83 -0.73
N ASP A 192 15.00 0.68 0.05
CA ASP A 192 15.05 0.84 1.51
C ASP A 192 14.56 -0.44 2.19
N ARG A 193 15.52 -1.18 2.77
CA ARG A 193 15.26 -2.47 3.41
C ARG A 193 14.49 -2.36 4.73
N ARG A 194 14.44 -1.18 5.36
CA ARG A 194 13.61 -0.92 6.57
C ARG A 194 12.11 -1.06 6.31
N LEU A 195 11.74 -1.13 5.03
CA LEU A 195 10.38 -1.32 4.53
C LEU A 195 10.01 -2.82 4.38
N CYS A 196 10.92 -3.74 4.72
CA CYS A 196 10.75 -5.20 4.59
C CYS A 196 11.64 -6.05 5.53
N GLU A 197 12.03 -5.55 6.71
CA GLU A 197 12.89 -6.31 7.62
C GLU A 197 12.17 -7.58 8.13
N THR A 198 12.89 -8.69 8.28
CA THR A 198 12.36 -9.95 8.87
C THR A 198 12.43 -9.98 10.39
N SER A 199 13.01 -8.96 11.01
CA SER A 199 13.06 -8.72 12.45
C SER A 199 12.98 -7.23 12.73
N CYS A 200 12.47 -6.83 13.89
CA CYS A 200 12.21 -5.42 14.17
C CYS A 200 13.41 -4.71 14.82
N SER A 201 13.71 -3.50 14.35
CA SER A 201 14.71 -2.59 14.88
C SER A 201 14.10 -1.20 15.16
N ALA A 202 14.80 -0.34 15.92
CA ALA A 202 14.36 1.05 16.18
C ALA A 202 14.47 1.97 14.93
N SER A 203 14.84 1.39 13.79
CA SER A 203 14.83 1.97 12.46
C SER A 203 13.75 1.39 11.54
N SER A 204 13.08 0.31 11.92
CA SER A 204 12.08 -0.38 11.09
C SER A 204 10.85 0.48 10.81
N ILE A 205 10.32 0.29 9.61
CA ILE A 205 9.09 0.92 9.10
C ILE A 205 8.07 -0.13 8.69
N GLY A 206 8.53 -1.31 8.21
CA GLY A 206 7.68 -2.47 7.96
C GLY A 206 8.42 -3.78 8.24
N VAL A 207 7.79 -4.67 9.01
CA VAL A 207 8.30 -6.01 9.37
C VAL A 207 7.46 -7.09 8.71
N TYR A 208 8.11 -8.12 8.16
CA TYR A 208 7.50 -9.10 7.25
C TYR A 208 8.00 -10.52 7.55
N ASP A 209 7.08 -11.48 7.57
CA ASP A 209 7.36 -12.90 7.77
C ASP A 209 7.74 -13.57 6.43
N MET A 210 8.72 -12.98 5.73
CA MET A 210 9.22 -13.45 4.44
C MET A 210 10.21 -14.62 4.64
N PRO A 211 10.19 -15.69 3.81
CA PRO A 211 9.35 -15.87 2.61
C PRO A 211 8.00 -16.57 2.87
N GLN A 212 7.60 -16.75 4.13
CA GLN A 212 6.45 -17.59 4.52
C GLN A 212 5.11 -16.97 4.11
N CYS A 213 4.99 -15.64 4.13
CA CYS A 213 3.82 -14.93 3.59
C CYS A 213 4.13 -13.48 3.15
N ALA A 214 3.22 -12.88 2.39
CA ALA A 214 3.29 -11.48 1.95
C ALA A 214 2.77 -10.52 3.04
N GLY A 215 3.67 -10.06 3.90
CA GLY A 215 3.37 -9.23 5.07
C GLY A 215 3.62 -9.99 6.36
N LEU A 216 2.75 -9.82 7.36
CA LEU A 216 2.74 -10.64 8.58
C LEU A 216 1.75 -11.80 8.42
N CYS A 217 2.12 -12.99 8.92
CA CYS A 217 1.36 -14.23 8.77
C CYS A 217 0.24 -14.37 9.81
N ASP A 218 0.40 -13.77 10.99
CA ASP A 218 -0.71 -13.43 11.88
C ASP A 218 -0.65 -11.94 12.24
N PRO A 219 -1.31 -11.05 11.47
CA PRO A 219 -1.29 -9.63 11.77
C PRO A 219 -2.06 -9.26 13.05
N LEU A 220 -2.93 -10.12 13.58
CA LEU A 220 -3.70 -9.83 14.79
C LEU A 220 -2.87 -9.95 16.06
N SER A 221 -2.01 -10.97 16.17
CA SER A 221 -1.06 -11.09 17.29
C SER A 221 0.24 -10.34 17.05
N SER A 222 0.80 -10.39 15.83
CA SER A 222 2.10 -9.79 15.54
C SER A 222 2.10 -8.27 15.55
N LEU A 223 1.06 -7.58 15.06
CA LEU A 223 1.06 -6.10 15.06
C LEU A 223 1.09 -5.51 16.49
N PRO A 224 0.24 -5.95 17.45
CA PRO A 224 0.36 -5.49 18.83
C PRO A 224 1.68 -5.88 19.50
N ALA A 225 2.20 -7.09 19.25
CA ALA A 225 3.46 -7.55 19.81
C ALA A 225 4.66 -6.72 19.31
N LEU A 226 4.73 -6.45 18.01
CA LEU A 226 5.76 -5.60 17.39
C LEU A 226 5.71 -4.18 17.95
N HIS A 227 4.56 -3.50 17.91
CA HIS A 227 4.45 -2.14 18.46
C HIS A 227 4.69 -2.08 19.98
N SER A 228 4.53 -3.20 20.70
CA SER A 228 4.87 -3.31 22.12
C SER A 228 6.35 -3.58 22.40
N SER A 229 7.09 -4.16 21.44
CA SER A 229 8.47 -4.60 21.59
C SER A 229 9.45 -3.45 21.85
N ALA A 230 10.36 -3.64 22.80
CA ALA A 230 11.47 -2.73 23.05
C ALA A 230 12.40 -2.57 21.83
N ALA A 231 12.51 -3.60 20.97
CA ALA A 231 13.33 -3.53 19.76
C ALA A 231 12.75 -2.58 18.70
N CYS A 232 11.42 -2.47 18.60
CA CYS A 232 10.74 -1.52 17.70
C CYS A 232 10.64 -0.10 18.30
N LYS A 233 10.61 0.02 19.64
CA LYS A 233 10.32 1.28 20.35
C LYS A 233 11.53 2.21 20.40
N LYS A 234 11.49 3.26 19.58
CA LYS A 234 12.46 4.37 19.64
C LYS A 234 12.14 5.35 20.77
N ASN A 235 12.90 5.28 21.87
CA ASN A 235 12.92 6.24 23.00
C ASN A 235 11.55 6.67 23.54
N GLY A 236 10.58 5.74 23.63
CA GLY A 236 9.32 5.95 24.35
C GLY A 236 8.31 6.94 23.73
N GLN A 237 8.65 7.64 22.64
CA GLN A 237 7.75 8.54 21.95
C GLN A 237 7.15 7.88 20.70
N ALA A 238 5.82 7.84 20.62
CA ALA A 238 5.08 7.40 19.44
C ALA A 238 5.07 8.47 18.32
N THR A 239 6.22 9.08 18.04
CA THR A 239 6.42 9.79 16.78
C THR A 239 6.53 8.75 15.68
N LEU A 240 5.62 8.80 14.69
CA LEU A 240 5.78 8.05 13.45
C LEU A 240 7.21 8.25 12.92
N PRO A 241 7.94 7.20 12.54
CA PRO A 241 9.30 7.34 12.02
C PRO A 241 9.23 8.11 10.70
N MET A 242 9.43 9.43 10.78
CA MET A 242 9.70 10.23 9.60
C MET A 242 10.98 9.67 8.98
N LEU A 243 10.83 9.11 7.78
CA LEU A 243 11.95 8.87 6.90
C LEU A 243 12.74 10.17 6.82
N ARG A 244 14.00 10.13 7.25
CA ARG A 244 14.90 11.27 7.09
C ARG A 244 14.91 11.62 5.60
N PRO A 245 14.73 12.90 5.22
CA PRO A 245 14.81 13.30 3.82
C PRO A 245 16.11 12.76 3.21
N TYR A 246 16.00 11.95 2.16
CA TYR A 246 17.16 11.48 1.40
C TYR A 246 17.91 12.63 0.73
N PHE A 247 17.23 13.77 0.56
CA PHE A 247 17.77 15.04 0.15
C PHE A 247 17.37 16.12 1.14
N THR A 248 18.34 16.80 1.76
CA THR A 248 18.13 18.09 2.40
C THR A 248 18.14 19.16 1.32
N PHE A 249 16.97 19.52 0.80
CA PHE A 249 16.82 20.72 -0.01
C PHE A 249 17.09 21.95 0.87
N VAL A 250 18.25 22.56 0.68
CA VAL A 250 18.51 23.94 1.10
C VAL A 250 17.72 24.84 0.12
N PRO A 251 17.00 25.86 0.61
CA PRO A 251 16.19 26.75 -0.24
C PRO A 251 17.04 27.63 -1.16
#